data_AF-A0A2G9TS60-F1
#
_entry.id   AF-A0A2G9TS60-F1
#
_cell.length_a   1.000
_cell.length_b   1.000
_cell.length_c   1.000
_cell.angle_alpha   90.00
_cell.angle_beta   90.00
_cell.angle_gamma   90.00
#
_symmetry.space_group_name_H-M   'P 1'
#
loop_
_entity.id
_entity.type
_entity.pdbx_description
1 polymer ?
#
loop_
_entity_poly.entity_id
_entity_poly.type
_entity_poly.pdbx_seq_one_letter_code
_entity_poly.pdbx_strand_id
1 'polypeptide(L)'
;AIMFAFADQETVRNVVYQLPRVGVGVKYGLPQSRKTSLMTPRQLFKHSDMCLKWQKREISNFDYLMFLNTVAGRTFNDLNQYPVFPWILTNYSAEQLDLNVAANFRDLSKPIGALSESRRKYFQERYTSWEDEAIPAFHYGTHYSTQAFTLNWLMRVEPFTTMFLDMQNGRFDHPDRVFHSIAETWDHCQKDSHDVKELIPELFYLPEMLRNNNGFDLGKRSDGVKIGDVVLPKWASSPEEFVLLHRQALESDLVSCQLNQWIDLIFGYKQKGPEAVRATNVFYYLTYEGAVCLKSIESATQLEAIQQQITSFGQTPVQLLAEAHPPRHSVMTMAPLMFRRCEDDLCMLMKFISNSPVVFLAANTFQQLPQPTVVSIAQNLVFALNRWDNSYTYGSVTRGALCMSGDKAGEIDNAT
;
A
#
# COMPACT_ATOMS: atom_id res chain seq x y z
N ALA A 1 -19.59 -5.59 6.05
CA ALA A 1 -20.33 -4.36 5.68
C ALA A 1 -21.22 -4.70 4.51
N ILE A 2 -22.43 -4.13 4.39
CA ILE A 2 -23.39 -4.42 3.30
C ILE A 2 -23.49 -3.19 2.41
N MET A 3 -23.61 -3.38 1.10
CA MET A 3 -23.77 -2.31 0.10
C MET A 3 -25.20 -2.26 -0.41
N PHE A 4 -25.73 -1.05 -0.60
CA PHE A 4 -27.06 -0.82 -1.16
C PHE A 4 -26.97 0.13 -2.35
N ALA A 5 -27.71 -0.16 -3.41
CA ALA A 5 -27.93 0.74 -4.53
C ALA A 5 -29.32 1.35 -4.44
N PHE A 6 -29.44 2.63 -4.79
CA PHE A 6 -30.70 3.38 -4.78
C PHE A 6 -30.92 4.04 -6.15
N ALA A 7 -32.16 4.44 -6.45
CA ALA A 7 -32.52 5.03 -7.73
C ALA A 7 -31.84 6.38 -8.01
N ASP A 8 -31.54 7.15 -6.97
CA ASP A 8 -30.95 8.48 -7.08
C ASP A 8 -30.18 8.91 -5.82
N GLN A 9 -29.41 9.99 -5.97
CA GLN A 9 -28.57 10.55 -4.91
C GLN A 9 -29.38 11.26 -3.80
N GLU A 10 -30.63 11.66 -4.08
CA GLU A 10 -31.49 12.27 -3.08
C GLU A 10 -31.98 11.23 -2.07
N THR A 11 -32.33 10.05 -2.56
CA THR A 11 -32.65 8.88 -1.75
C THR A 11 -31.48 8.49 -0.85
N VAL A 12 -30.25 8.43 -1.41
CA VAL A 12 -29.03 8.19 -0.62
C VAL A 12 -28.88 9.23 0.50
N ARG A 13 -29.07 10.51 0.19
CA ARG A 13 -29.00 11.59 1.17
C ARG A 13 -30.03 11.40 2.30
N ASN A 14 -31.28 11.10 1.95
CA ASN A 14 -32.36 10.87 2.90
C ASN A 14 -32.06 9.68 3.83
N VAL A 15 -31.57 8.57 3.27
CA VAL A 15 -31.16 7.39 4.05
C VAL A 15 -30.04 7.75 5.03
N VAL A 16 -28.97 8.42 4.58
CA VAL A 16 -27.86 8.84 5.45
C VAL A 16 -28.33 9.74 6.59
N TYR A 17 -29.35 10.58 6.36
CA TYR A 17 -29.91 11.43 7.42
C TYR A 17 -30.63 10.65 8.52
N GLN A 18 -31.12 9.45 8.23
CA GLN A 18 -31.74 8.56 9.21
C GLN A 18 -30.72 7.64 9.91
N LEU A 19 -29.56 7.42 9.32
CA LEU A 19 -28.52 6.55 9.89
C LEU A 19 -27.72 7.20 11.04
N PRO A 20 -27.05 6.38 11.88
CA PRO A 20 -26.13 6.86 12.91
C PRO A 20 -25.04 7.79 12.35
N ARG A 21 -24.67 8.81 13.12
CA ARG A 21 -23.70 9.85 12.72
C ARG A 21 -22.25 9.36 12.87
N VAL A 22 -21.86 8.35 12.09
CA VAL A 22 -20.52 7.74 12.18
C VAL A 22 -19.52 8.26 11.15
N GLY A 23 -19.98 9.04 10.16
CA GLY A 23 -19.13 9.51 9.07
C GLY A 23 -18.62 8.36 8.20
N VAL A 24 -17.30 8.34 7.97
CA VAL A 24 -16.58 7.25 7.30
C VAL A 24 -15.72 6.45 8.29
N GLY A 25 -16.07 6.51 9.59
CA GLY A 25 -15.31 5.90 10.68
C GLY A 25 -14.16 6.77 11.18
N VAL A 26 -13.43 6.26 12.19
CA VAL A 26 -12.35 6.99 12.88
C VAL A 26 -10.98 6.83 12.22
N LYS A 27 -10.81 5.82 11.34
CA LYS A 27 -9.49 5.41 10.82
C LYS A 27 -8.84 6.47 9.92
N TYR A 28 -9.64 7.30 9.24
CA TYR A 28 -9.17 8.17 8.16
C TYR A 28 -8.93 9.64 8.56
N GLY A 29 -8.95 9.95 9.87
CA GLY A 29 -8.72 11.31 10.35
C GLY A 29 -9.79 12.31 9.91
N LEU A 30 -10.99 11.83 9.59
CA LEU A 30 -12.12 12.65 9.12
C LEU A 30 -13.18 12.80 10.23
N PRO A 31 -13.92 13.93 10.28
CA PRO A 31 -14.99 14.12 11.26
C PRO A 31 -16.08 13.05 11.14
N GLN A 32 -16.57 12.52 12.25
CA GLN A 32 -17.69 11.58 12.28
C GLN A 32 -19.02 12.32 12.13
N SER A 33 -19.37 12.65 10.89
CA SER A 33 -20.59 13.40 10.58
C SER A 33 -21.29 12.83 9.35
N ARG A 34 -22.62 12.98 9.27
CA ARG A 34 -23.40 12.61 8.07
C ARG A 34 -22.94 13.36 6.82
N LYS A 35 -22.47 14.60 7.00
CA LYS A 35 -21.86 15.38 5.90
C LYS A 35 -20.63 14.68 5.34
N THR A 36 -19.78 14.12 6.21
CA THR A 36 -18.61 13.34 5.81
C THR A 36 -19.01 12.09 5.02
N SER A 37 -20.08 11.39 5.41
CA SER A 37 -20.59 10.23 4.66
C SER A 37 -21.10 10.57 3.25
N LEU A 38 -21.42 11.84 2.99
CA LEU A 38 -21.91 12.34 1.70
C LEU A 38 -20.84 13.11 0.91
N MET A 39 -19.60 13.15 1.39
CA MET A 39 -18.50 13.79 0.67
C MET A 39 -18.16 13.01 -0.61
N THR A 40 -17.80 13.73 -1.65
CA THR A 40 -17.23 13.12 -2.86
C THR A 40 -15.87 12.46 -2.55
N PRO A 41 -15.45 11.44 -3.33
CA PRO A 41 -14.11 10.83 -3.22
C PRO A 41 -12.96 11.83 -3.13
N ARG A 42 -12.98 12.89 -3.97
CA ARG A 42 -11.99 13.97 -3.95
C ARG A 42 -11.99 14.76 -2.64
N GLN A 43 -13.16 15.03 -2.07
CA GLN A 43 -13.27 15.71 -0.77
C GLN A 43 -12.77 14.82 0.38
N LEU A 44 -13.10 13.53 0.36
CA LEU A 44 -12.61 12.57 1.36
C LEU A 44 -11.09 12.49 1.35
N PHE A 45 -10.48 12.36 0.16
CA PHE A 45 -9.03 12.35 0.01
C PHE A 45 -8.41 13.66 0.51
N LYS A 46 -8.91 14.81 0.04
CA LYS A 46 -8.37 16.14 0.38
C LYS A 46 -8.43 16.46 1.88
N HIS A 47 -9.48 16.04 2.58
CA HIS A 47 -9.67 16.36 4.00
C HIS A 47 -9.10 15.30 4.95
N SER A 48 -8.63 14.16 4.44
CA SER A 48 -8.05 13.09 5.26
C SER A 48 -6.57 13.39 5.59
N ASP A 49 -6.13 12.99 6.78
CA ASP A 49 -4.72 13.05 7.18
C ASP A 49 -3.90 11.83 6.71
N MET A 50 -4.52 10.86 6.05
CA MET A 50 -3.90 9.59 5.66
C MET A 50 -2.71 9.76 4.71
N CYS A 51 -2.76 10.72 3.78
CA CYS A 51 -1.63 11.01 2.90
C CYS A 51 -0.40 11.44 3.70
N LEU A 52 -0.58 12.36 4.66
CA LEU A 52 0.49 12.84 5.53
C LEU A 52 1.04 11.72 6.42
N LYS A 53 0.16 10.89 7.00
CA LYS A 53 0.55 9.72 7.79
C LYS A 53 1.38 8.73 6.96
N TRP A 54 0.99 8.48 5.72
CA TRP A 54 1.72 7.60 4.82
C TRP A 54 3.09 8.18 4.46
N GLN A 55 3.16 9.47 4.13
CA GLN A 55 4.43 10.16 3.89
C GLN A 55 5.36 10.08 5.09
N LYS A 56 4.81 10.23 6.31
CA LYS A 56 5.50 10.10 7.58
C LYS A 56 5.73 8.65 8.05
N ARG A 57 5.42 7.66 7.20
CA ARG A 57 5.53 6.22 7.52
C ARG A 57 4.79 5.78 8.80
N GLU A 58 3.79 6.53 9.23
CA GLU A 58 2.90 6.17 10.34
C GLU A 58 1.91 5.07 9.93
N ILE A 59 1.66 4.92 8.61
CA ILE A 59 0.90 3.83 8.02
C ILE A 59 1.68 3.18 6.88
N SER A 60 1.46 1.88 6.66
CA SER A 60 2.11 1.06 5.63
C SER A 60 1.70 1.46 4.20
N ASN A 61 2.46 1.03 3.18
CA ASN A 61 2.06 1.21 1.77
C ASN A 61 0.73 0.50 1.51
N PHE A 62 0.57 -0.72 2.02
CA PHE A 62 -0.67 -1.48 1.88
C PHE A 62 -1.87 -0.78 2.52
N ASP A 63 -1.75 -0.29 3.76
CA ASP A 63 -2.85 0.43 4.43
C ASP A 63 -3.25 1.68 3.66
N TYR A 64 -2.26 2.37 3.08
CA TYR A 64 -2.51 3.53 2.25
C TYR A 64 -3.21 3.16 0.95
N LEU A 65 -2.79 2.09 0.27
CA LEU A 65 -3.47 1.57 -0.92
C LEU A 65 -4.91 1.12 -0.61
N MET A 66 -5.16 0.47 0.52
CA MET A 66 -6.51 0.13 0.97
C MET A 66 -7.36 1.36 1.23
N PHE A 67 -6.79 2.40 1.83
CA PHE A 67 -7.45 3.69 2.01
C PHE A 67 -7.83 4.31 0.67
N LEU A 68 -6.89 4.43 -0.28
CA LEU A 68 -7.12 5.00 -1.61
C LEU A 68 -8.23 4.26 -2.35
N ASN A 69 -8.17 2.93 -2.36
CA ASN A 69 -9.23 2.09 -2.93
C ASN A 69 -10.58 2.40 -2.29
N THR A 70 -10.66 2.42 -0.95
CA THR A 70 -11.90 2.67 -0.22
C THR A 70 -12.49 4.05 -0.56
N VAL A 71 -11.69 5.12 -0.52
CA VAL A 71 -12.19 6.47 -0.82
C VAL A 71 -12.52 6.68 -2.29
N ALA A 72 -11.90 5.92 -3.20
CA ALA A 72 -12.21 5.91 -4.62
C ALA A 72 -13.46 5.08 -4.98
N GLY A 73 -14.18 4.58 -3.98
CA GLY A 73 -15.42 3.82 -4.14
C GLY A 73 -15.23 2.31 -4.35
N ARG A 74 -14.01 1.79 -4.24
CA ARG A 74 -13.75 0.35 -4.35
C ARG A 74 -14.23 -0.41 -3.11
N THR A 75 -14.70 -1.63 -3.32
CA THR A 75 -15.38 -2.42 -2.29
C THR A 75 -15.29 -3.91 -2.58
N PHE A 76 -15.32 -4.72 -1.51
CA PHE A 76 -15.39 -6.17 -1.63
C PHE A 76 -16.82 -6.68 -1.91
N ASN A 77 -17.84 -5.83 -1.78
CA ASN A 77 -19.24 -6.21 -2.02
C ASN A 77 -19.64 -6.21 -3.50
N ASP A 78 -18.88 -5.54 -4.36
CA ASP A 78 -19.09 -5.50 -5.80
C ASP A 78 -17.77 -5.87 -6.49
N LEU A 79 -17.74 -7.06 -7.10
CA LEU A 79 -16.54 -7.58 -7.76
C LEU A 79 -16.13 -6.77 -9.00
N ASN A 80 -17.04 -5.98 -9.57
CA ASN A 80 -16.73 -5.07 -10.69
C ASN A 80 -15.99 -3.81 -10.20
N GLN A 81 -16.06 -3.52 -8.90
CA GLN A 81 -15.40 -2.41 -8.22
C GLN A 81 -14.43 -2.92 -7.13
N TYR A 82 -13.78 -4.05 -7.39
CA TYR A 82 -12.84 -4.65 -6.45
C TYR A 82 -11.62 -3.74 -6.20
N PRO A 83 -11.00 -3.78 -5.01
CA PRO A 83 -9.75 -3.07 -4.76
C PRO A 83 -8.62 -3.51 -5.70
N VAL A 84 -7.82 -2.55 -6.14
CA VAL A 84 -6.73 -2.74 -7.11
C VAL A 84 -5.39 -2.46 -6.46
N PHE A 85 -4.41 -3.34 -6.68
CA PHE A 85 -3.03 -3.24 -6.21
C PHE A 85 -2.04 -3.38 -7.37
N PRO A 86 -0.86 -2.73 -7.30
CA PRO A 86 0.14 -2.86 -8.35
C PRO A 86 0.79 -4.25 -8.33
N TRP A 87 1.13 -4.77 -9.52
CA TRP A 87 2.28 -5.68 -9.60
C TRP A 87 3.54 -5.00 -9.07
N ILE A 88 4.26 -5.64 -8.15
CA ILE A 88 5.48 -5.09 -7.54
C ILE A 88 6.75 -5.69 -8.12
N LEU A 89 6.78 -7.02 -8.26
CA LEU A 89 7.95 -7.76 -8.71
C LEU A 89 7.86 -8.07 -10.21
N THR A 90 9.00 -8.29 -10.84
CA THR A 90 9.13 -8.70 -12.25
C THR A 90 9.78 -10.07 -12.41
N ASN A 91 10.49 -10.54 -11.38
CA ASN A 91 11.27 -11.76 -11.41
C ASN A 91 10.55 -12.91 -10.68
N TYR A 92 9.88 -13.74 -11.48
CA TYR A 92 9.16 -14.93 -11.00
C TYR A 92 9.80 -16.25 -11.46
N SER A 93 11.00 -16.19 -12.05
CA SER A 93 11.67 -17.37 -12.64
C SER A 93 13.02 -17.71 -11.99
N ALA A 94 13.66 -16.75 -11.32
CA ALA A 94 14.93 -16.98 -10.64
C ALA A 94 14.79 -17.89 -9.40
N GLU A 95 15.89 -18.59 -9.06
CA GLU A 95 15.98 -19.46 -7.88
C GLU A 95 15.92 -18.66 -6.56
N GLN A 96 16.39 -17.41 -6.57
CA GLN A 96 16.44 -16.53 -5.40
C GLN A 96 15.95 -15.14 -5.77
N LEU A 97 15.33 -14.47 -4.80
CA LEU A 97 14.85 -13.11 -4.90
C LEU A 97 15.60 -12.20 -3.93
N ASP A 98 16.37 -11.25 -4.47
CA ASP A 98 16.98 -10.19 -3.67
C ASP A 98 16.16 -8.90 -3.79
N LEU A 99 15.55 -8.50 -2.67
CA LEU A 99 14.73 -7.29 -2.58
C LEU A 99 15.55 -5.99 -2.55
N ASN A 100 16.88 -6.08 -2.55
CA ASN A 100 17.76 -4.92 -2.70
C ASN A 100 18.12 -4.62 -4.16
N VAL A 101 17.80 -5.53 -5.09
CA VAL A 101 18.10 -5.37 -6.51
C VAL A 101 16.93 -4.73 -7.23
N ALA A 102 17.10 -3.48 -7.67
CA ALA A 102 16.08 -2.70 -8.36
C ALA A 102 15.52 -3.38 -9.63
N ALA A 103 16.32 -4.20 -10.32
CA ALA A 103 15.88 -4.93 -11.52
C ALA A 103 14.77 -5.97 -11.24
N ASN A 104 14.60 -6.41 -9.99
CA ASN A 104 13.52 -7.31 -9.59
C ASN A 104 12.18 -6.59 -9.40
N PHE A 105 12.16 -5.26 -9.44
CA PHE A 105 10.96 -4.45 -9.22
C PHE A 105 10.41 -3.89 -10.53
N ARG A 106 9.09 -3.77 -10.58
CA ARG A 106 8.38 -3.14 -11.69
C ARG A 106 8.60 -1.63 -11.63
N ASP A 107 8.75 -1.02 -12.80
CA ASP A 107 8.62 0.43 -12.95
C ASP A 107 7.17 0.88 -12.67
N LEU A 108 6.95 1.41 -11.46
CA LEU A 108 5.63 1.86 -10.98
C LEU A 108 5.16 3.15 -11.65
N SER A 109 6.00 3.82 -12.44
CA SER A 109 5.61 5.00 -13.22
C SER A 109 4.83 4.67 -14.49
N LYS A 110 4.76 3.38 -14.86
CA LYS A 110 4.17 2.89 -16.11
C LYS A 110 3.02 1.90 -15.87
N PRO A 111 1.93 2.00 -16.66
CA PRO A 111 0.90 0.96 -16.66
C PRO A 111 1.44 -0.35 -17.24
N ILE A 112 0.76 -1.47 -16.96
CA ILE A 112 1.17 -2.82 -17.39
C ILE A 112 1.46 -2.88 -18.91
N GLY A 113 0.61 -2.24 -19.71
CA GLY A 113 0.73 -2.14 -21.16
C GLY A 113 1.97 -1.42 -21.68
N ALA A 114 2.60 -0.59 -20.86
CA ALA A 114 3.71 0.27 -21.26
C ALA A 114 5.07 -0.15 -20.68
N LEU A 115 5.12 -1.26 -19.93
CA LEU A 115 6.36 -1.77 -19.34
C LEU A 115 7.37 -2.20 -20.40
N SER A 116 6.91 -2.94 -21.41
CA SER A 116 7.71 -3.30 -22.58
C SER A 116 7.64 -2.20 -23.63
N GLU A 117 8.79 -1.79 -24.15
CA GLU A 117 8.88 -0.75 -25.17
C GLU A 117 8.17 -1.15 -26.48
N SER A 118 8.25 -2.41 -26.89
CA SER A 118 7.56 -2.89 -28.09
C SER A 118 6.04 -2.81 -27.93
N ARG A 119 5.53 -3.18 -26.75
CA ARG A 119 4.10 -3.16 -26.44
C ARG A 119 3.58 -1.75 -26.27
N ARG A 120 4.38 -0.87 -25.66
CA ARG A 120 4.11 0.57 -25.56
C ARG A 120 3.90 1.17 -26.94
N LYS A 121 4.79 0.88 -27.90
CA LYS A 121 4.66 1.36 -29.29
C LYS A 121 3.40 0.84 -29.96
N TYR A 122 3.10 -0.46 -29.85
CA TYR A 122 1.87 -1.04 -30.39
C TYR A 122 0.61 -0.32 -29.89
N PHE A 123 0.51 -0.06 -28.58
CA PHE A 123 -0.65 0.65 -28.03
C PHE A 123 -0.69 2.12 -28.42
N GLN A 124 0.46 2.79 -28.51
CA GLN A 124 0.54 4.16 -29.01
C GLN A 124 0.10 4.26 -30.47
N GLU A 125 0.56 3.34 -31.33
CA GLU A 125 0.16 3.24 -32.74
C GLU A 125 -1.35 3.07 -32.84
N ARG A 126 -1.93 2.09 -32.12
CA ARG A 126 -3.38 1.87 -32.03
C ARG A 126 -4.15 3.15 -31.64
N TYR A 127 -3.65 3.90 -30.66
CA TYR A 127 -4.28 5.14 -30.22
C TYR A 127 -4.20 6.22 -31.30
N THR A 128 -3.05 6.37 -31.96
CA THR A 128 -2.81 7.42 -32.96
C THR A 128 -3.49 7.14 -34.30
N SER A 129 -3.64 5.88 -34.69
CA SER A 129 -4.30 5.46 -35.93
C SER A 129 -5.79 5.17 -35.74
N TRP A 130 -6.39 5.68 -34.65
CA TRP A 130 -7.78 5.40 -34.32
C TRP A 130 -8.71 6.26 -35.18
N GLU A 131 -9.46 5.62 -36.07
CA GLU A 131 -10.36 6.26 -37.04
C GLU A 131 -11.82 5.85 -36.77
N ASP A 132 -12.34 6.23 -35.60
CA ASP A 132 -13.76 6.06 -35.26
C ASP A 132 -14.31 7.40 -34.74
N GLU A 133 -15.40 7.88 -35.34
CA GLU A 133 -16.04 9.15 -34.96
C GLU A 133 -16.92 9.03 -33.71
N ALA A 134 -17.44 7.83 -33.41
CA ALA A 134 -18.34 7.58 -32.30
C ALA A 134 -17.60 7.15 -31.03
N ILE A 135 -16.49 6.41 -31.19
CA ILE A 135 -15.71 5.85 -30.09
C ILE A 135 -14.40 6.63 -29.94
N PRO A 136 -14.16 7.32 -28.81
CA PRO A 136 -12.90 7.99 -28.56
C PRO A 136 -11.71 7.02 -28.58
N ALA A 137 -10.55 7.50 -29.05
CA ALA A 137 -9.32 6.71 -29.08
C ALA A 137 -8.92 6.19 -27.69
N PHE A 138 -8.40 4.96 -27.63
CA PHE A 138 -7.95 4.31 -26.40
C PHE A 138 -6.76 3.38 -26.66
N HIS A 139 -5.93 3.20 -25.62
CA HIS A 139 -4.82 2.24 -25.66
C HIS A 139 -5.34 0.83 -25.38
N TYR A 140 -6.18 0.67 -24.35
CA TYR A 140 -6.60 -0.64 -23.86
C TYR A 140 -8.11 -0.86 -23.99
N GLY A 141 -8.50 -1.89 -24.74
CA GLY A 141 -9.89 -2.37 -24.81
C GLY A 141 -10.27 -3.30 -23.64
N THR A 142 -9.27 -3.79 -22.92
CA THR A 142 -9.38 -4.54 -21.66
C THR A 142 -9.05 -3.63 -20.49
N HIS A 143 -9.60 -3.92 -19.31
CA HIS A 143 -9.38 -3.12 -18.10
C HIS A 143 -8.53 -3.90 -17.09
N TYR A 144 -7.76 -3.20 -16.25
CA TYR A 144 -6.86 -3.88 -15.30
C TYR A 144 -7.56 -4.56 -14.12
N SER A 145 -8.87 -4.32 -13.95
CA SER A 145 -9.69 -4.86 -12.86
C SER A 145 -11.10 -5.16 -13.35
N THR A 146 -11.50 -6.42 -13.27
CA THR A 146 -12.83 -6.91 -13.67
C THR A 146 -13.29 -7.99 -12.70
N GLN A 147 -14.60 -8.22 -12.60
CA GLN A 147 -15.12 -9.35 -11.82
C GLN A 147 -14.52 -10.68 -12.27
N ALA A 148 -14.34 -10.88 -13.58
CA ALA A 148 -13.77 -12.11 -14.11
C ALA A 148 -12.33 -12.33 -13.62
N PHE A 149 -11.51 -11.27 -13.55
CA PHE A 149 -10.16 -11.36 -13.00
C PHE A 149 -10.15 -11.63 -11.51
N THR A 150 -10.98 -10.93 -10.74
CA THR A 150 -11.12 -11.16 -9.29
C THR A 150 -11.51 -12.61 -8.99
N LEU A 151 -12.51 -13.14 -9.69
CA LEU A 151 -12.94 -14.52 -9.52
C LEU A 151 -11.87 -15.51 -9.98
N ASN A 152 -11.14 -15.25 -11.06
CA ASN A 152 -10.05 -16.11 -11.51
C ASN A 152 -8.89 -16.16 -10.50
N TRP A 153 -8.54 -15.02 -9.88
CA TRP A 153 -7.55 -14.97 -8.80
C TRP A 153 -7.98 -15.81 -7.59
N LEU A 154 -9.26 -15.73 -7.20
CA LEU A 154 -9.79 -16.30 -5.96
C LEU A 154 -10.52 -17.64 -6.14
N MET A 155 -10.49 -18.23 -7.33
CA MET A 155 -11.30 -19.41 -7.68
C MET A 155 -11.08 -20.66 -6.81
N ARG A 156 -10.04 -20.66 -5.97
CA ARG A 156 -9.71 -21.76 -5.03
C ARG A 156 -10.32 -21.57 -3.64
N VAL A 157 -10.94 -20.42 -3.37
CA VAL A 157 -11.49 -20.03 -2.06
C VAL A 157 -12.99 -19.83 -2.18
N GLU A 158 -13.77 -20.46 -1.31
CA GLU A 158 -15.21 -20.17 -1.22
C GLU A 158 -15.45 -18.82 -0.52
N PRO A 159 -16.49 -18.05 -0.91
CA PRO A 159 -17.55 -18.38 -1.88
C PRO A 159 -17.19 -18.09 -3.35
N PHE A 160 -15.97 -17.66 -3.66
CA PHE A 160 -15.58 -17.24 -5.01
C PHE A 160 -15.59 -18.39 -6.01
N THR A 161 -15.31 -19.62 -5.58
CA THR A 161 -15.48 -20.81 -6.43
C THR A 161 -16.93 -20.94 -6.92
N THR A 162 -17.90 -20.88 -6.00
CA THR A 162 -19.32 -20.95 -6.35
C THR A 162 -19.71 -19.85 -7.34
N MET A 163 -19.25 -18.62 -7.11
CA MET A 163 -19.50 -17.48 -8.01
C MET A 163 -18.81 -17.63 -9.37
N PHE A 164 -17.60 -18.19 -9.42
CA PHE A 164 -16.88 -18.47 -10.66
C PHE A 164 -17.59 -19.51 -11.51
N LEU A 165 -18.10 -20.58 -10.88
CA LEU A 165 -18.89 -21.61 -11.54
C LEU A 165 -20.20 -21.04 -12.09
N ASP A 166 -20.91 -20.22 -11.32
CA ASP A 166 -22.15 -19.56 -11.77
C ASP A 166 -21.91 -18.72 -13.03
N MET A 167 -20.84 -17.90 -13.02
CA MET A 167 -20.42 -17.11 -14.18
C MET A 167 -20.08 -17.96 -15.41
N GLN A 168 -19.64 -19.20 -15.22
CA GLN A 168 -19.18 -20.13 -16.26
C GLN A 168 -20.15 -21.29 -16.52
N ASN A 169 -21.45 -21.09 -16.28
CA ASN A 169 -22.52 -22.08 -16.54
C ASN A 169 -22.31 -23.42 -15.81
N GLY A 170 -21.87 -23.35 -14.55
CA GLY A 170 -21.72 -24.49 -13.65
C GLY A 170 -20.47 -25.34 -13.84
N ARG A 171 -19.49 -24.87 -14.63
CA ARG A 171 -18.22 -25.59 -14.87
C ARG A 171 -17.02 -24.67 -14.70
N PHE A 172 -15.87 -25.25 -14.37
CA PHE A 172 -14.62 -24.49 -14.43
C PHE A 172 -14.30 -24.11 -15.88
N ASP A 173 -13.60 -22.99 -16.05
CA ASP A 173 -13.13 -22.54 -17.35
C ASP A 173 -12.09 -23.51 -17.92
N HIS A 174 -11.73 -23.34 -19.19
CA HIS A 174 -10.72 -24.15 -19.83
C HIS A 174 -9.40 -24.15 -19.01
N PRO A 175 -8.79 -25.33 -18.76
CA PRO A 175 -7.59 -25.45 -17.93
C PRO A 175 -6.45 -24.51 -18.33
N ASP A 176 -6.27 -24.22 -19.63
CA ASP A 176 -5.23 -23.29 -20.09
C ASP A 176 -5.51 -21.79 -19.83
N ARG A 177 -6.72 -21.43 -19.36
CA ARG A 177 -7.11 -20.04 -19.06
C ARG A 177 -7.25 -19.74 -17.57
N VAL A 178 -7.43 -20.77 -16.75
CA VAL A 178 -7.56 -20.60 -15.30
C VAL A 178 -6.22 -20.21 -14.70
N PHE A 179 -6.27 -19.45 -13.61
CA PHE A 179 -5.07 -19.06 -12.88
C PHE A 179 -4.36 -20.29 -12.28
N HIS A 180 -3.18 -20.62 -12.79
CA HIS A 180 -2.40 -21.79 -12.32
C HIS A 180 -0.95 -21.46 -11.95
N SER A 181 -0.37 -20.36 -12.42
CA SER A 181 1.04 -20.01 -12.17
C SER A 181 1.22 -18.50 -12.07
N ILE A 182 1.96 -18.04 -11.05
CA ILE A 182 2.30 -16.62 -10.89
C ILE A 182 3.18 -16.15 -12.05
N ALA A 183 4.20 -16.94 -12.38
CA ALA A 183 5.17 -16.60 -13.42
C ALA A 183 4.53 -16.53 -14.81
N GLU A 184 3.70 -17.52 -15.16
CA GLU A 184 2.99 -17.50 -16.45
C GLU A 184 1.97 -16.35 -16.51
N THR A 185 1.30 -16.04 -15.40
CA THR A 185 0.34 -14.92 -15.36
C THR A 185 1.05 -13.57 -15.58
N TRP A 186 2.20 -13.37 -14.94
CA TRP A 186 3.04 -12.19 -15.19
C TRP A 186 3.49 -12.12 -16.65
N ASP A 187 3.99 -13.22 -17.20
CA ASP A 187 4.43 -13.32 -18.59
C ASP A 187 3.30 -13.01 -19.58
N HIS A 188 2.09 -13.51 -19.33
CA HIS A 188 0.90 -13.18 -20.13
C HIS A 188 0.58 -11.68 -20.05
N CYS A 189 0.61 -11.09 -18.86
CA CYS A 189 0.46 -9.63 -18.69
C CYS A 189 1.55 -8.82 -19.42
N GLN A 190 2.71 -9.42 -19.73
CA GLN A 190 3.78 -8.77 -20.50
C GLN A 190 3.64 -8.94 -22.01
N LYS A 191 3.04 -10.05 -22.48
CA LYS A 191 3.05 -10.46 -23.89
C LYS A 191 1.70 -10.28 -24.57
N ASP A 192 0.59 -10.59 -23.91
CA ASP A 192 -0.75 -10.49 -24.49
C ASP A 192 -1.24 -9.03 -24.49
N SER A 193 -1.72 -8.57 -25.65
CA SER A 193 -2.31 -7.24 -25.78
C SER A 193 -3.67 -7.10 -25.08
N HIS A 194 -4.33 -8.22 -24.76
CA HIS A 194 -5.63 -8.27 -24.10
C HIS A 194 -5.54 -8.51 -22.59
N ASP A 195 -4.32 -8.66 -22.05
CA ASP A 195 -4.07 -8.86 -20.64
C ASP A 195 -3.21 -7.72 -20.07
N VAL A 196 -3.89 -6.79 -19.39
CA VAL A 196 -3.25 -5.66 -18.69
C VAL A 196 -3.63 -5.63 -17.22
N LYS A 197 -4.00 -6.79 -16.65
CA LYS A 197 -4.52 -6.88 -15.29
C LYS A 197 -3.50 -6.47 -14.23
N GLU A 198 -3.99 -5.73 -13.26
CA GLU A 198 -3.28 -5.43 -12.02
C GLU A 198 -3.64 -6.48 -10.96
N LEU A 199 -3.00 -6.38 -9.80
CA LEU A 199 -3.19 -7.32 -8.70
C LEU A 199 -4.38 -6.96 -7.81
N ILE A 200 -4.75 -7.93 -6.97
CA ILE A 200 -5.69 -7.77 -5.86
C ILE A 200 -4.95 -7.73 -4.50
N PRO A 201 -5.54 -7.15 -3.45
CA PRO A 201 -4.93 -7.08 -2.12
C PRO A 201 -4.50 -8.44 -1.55
N GLU A 202 -5.24 -9.49 -1.85
CA GLU A 202 -5.09 -10.85 -1.30
C GLU A 202 -3.72 -11.45 -1.60
N LEU A 203 -3.07 -11.08 -2.70
CA LEU A 203 -1.69 -11.52 -3.01
C LEU A 203 -0.63 -10.97 -2.04
N PHE A 204 -1.03 -10.11 -1.09
CA PHE A 204 -0.16 -9.53 -0.07
C PHE A 204 -0.55 -9.93 1.36
N TYR A 205 -1.56 -10.80 1.55
CA TYR A 205 -1.91 -11.32 2.89
C TYR A 205 -2.64 -12.67 2.95
N LEU A 206 -3.15 -13.23 1.84
CA LEU A 206 -4.03 -14.41 1.84
C LEU A 206 -3.38 -15.60 1.11
N PRO A 207 -2.51 -16.39 1.76
CA PRO A 207 -1.84 -17.53 1.14
C PRO A 207 -2.81 -18.65 0.68
N GLU A 208 -4.00 -18.73 1.28
CA GLU A 208 -5.01 -19.75 1.00
C GLU A 208 -5.49 -19.72 -0.45
N MET A 209 -5.47 -18.55 -1.11
CA MET A 209 -5.86 -18.43 -2.53
C MET A 209 -4.95 -19.22 -3.48
N LEU A 210 -3.74 -19.57 -3.02
CA LEU A 210 -2.72 -20.26 -3.82
C LEU A 210 -2.79 -21.79 -3.65
N ARG A 211 -3.63 -22.29 -2.74
CA ARG A 211 -3.80 -23.73 -2.48
C ARG A 211 -5.17 -24.23 -2.93
N ASN A 212 -5.22 -25.42 -3.50
CA ASN A 212 -6.45 -26.14 -3.78
C ASN A 212 -6.86 -27.01 -2.57
N ASN A 213 -7.07 -26.37 -1.41
CA ASN A 213 -7.41 -27.07 -0.17
C ASN A 213 -8.72 -27.88 -0.26
N ASN A 214 -9.65 -27.42 -1.11
CA ASN A 214 -10.95 -28.05 -1.31
C ASN A 214 -10.91 -29.24 -2.28
N GLY A 215 -9.75 -29.54 -2.89
CA GLY A 215 -9.60 -30.65 -3.82
C GLY A 215 -10.43 -30.51 -5.11
N PHE A 216 -10.63 -29.29 -5.59
CA PHE A 216 -11.38 -29.03 -6.83
C PHE A 216 -10.73 -29.72 -8.03
N ASP A 217 -11.55 -30.26 -8.93
CA ASP A 217 -11.07 -30.76 -10.22
C ASP A 217 -10.98 -29.62 -11.24
N LEU A 218 -9.79 -29.03 -11.33
CA LEU A 218 -9.49 -27.92 -12.23
C LEU A 218 -9.06 -28.40 -13.64
N GLY A 219 -9.16 -29.71 -13.89
CA GLY A 219 -8.83 -30.32 -15.17
C GLY A 219 -7.33 -30.44 -15.44
N LYS A 220 -7.03 -30.69 -16.71
CA LYS A 220 -5.68 -30.94 -17.22
C LYS A 220 -5.42 -30.01 -18.40
N ARG A 221 -4.29 -29.33 -18.36
CA ARG A 221 -3.82 -28.44 -19.42
C ARG A 221 -3.46 -29.21 -20.69
N SER A 222 -3.33 -28.49 -21.79
CA SER A 222 -2.91 -29.05 -23.09
C SER A 222 -1.50 -29.66 -23.06
N ASP A 223 -0.61 -29.13 -22.21
CA ASP A 223 0.73 -29.69 -21.94
C ASP A 223 0.70 -30.98 -21.09
N GLY A 224 -0.48 -31.38 -20.62
CA GLY A 224 -0.70 -32.56 -19.81
C GLY A 224 -0.49 -32.35 -18.31
N VAL A 225 -0.26 -31.13 -17.83
CA VAL A 225 -0.15 -30.83 -16.40
C VAL A 225 -1.55 -30.76 -15.78
N LYS A 226 -1.77 -31.50 -14.69
CA LYS A 226 -3.00 -31.41 -13.91
C LYS A 226 -2.96 -30.15 -13.05
N ILE A 227 -4.07 -29.40 -13.03
CA ILE A 227 -4.15 -28.16 -12.26
C ILE A 227 -4.56 -28.48 -10.82
N GLY A 228 -3.81 -27.94 -9.86
CA GLY A 228 -4.05 -28.06 -8.43
C GLY A 228 -3.70 -26.75 -7.73
N ASP A 229 -2.74 -26.81 -6.81
CA ASP A 229 -2.12 -25.62 -6.20
C ASP A 229 -1.51 -24.71 -7.28
N VAL A 230 -1.45 -23.42 -6.99
CA VAL A 230 -0.81 -22.45 -7.87
C VAL A 230 0.70 -22.70 -7.87
N VAL A 231 1.29 -22.77 -9.07
CA VAL A 231 2.73 -22.87 -9.25
C VAL A 231 3.38 -21.55 -8.83
N LEU A 232 4.17 -21.65 -7.76
CA LEU A 232 4.89 -20.53 -7.17
C LEU A 232 6.23 -20.31 -7.88
N PRO A 233 6.79 -19.10 -7.80
CA PRO A 233 8.19 -18.84 -8.16
C PRO A 233 9.13 -19.71 -7.32
N LYS A 234 10.28 -20.06 -7.89
CA LYS A 234 11.25 -20.97 -7.24
C LYS A 234 11.80 -20.45 -5.91
N TRP A 235 11.87 -19.13 -5.76
CA TRP A 235 12.30 -18.47 -4.53
C TRP A 235 11.27 -18.54 -3.38
N ALA A 236 10.06 -19.05 -3.62
CA ALA A 236 9.06 -19.26 -2.59
C ALA A 236 8.77 -20.77 -2.42
N SER A 237 9.14 -21.32 -1.28
CA SER A 237 8.91 -22.73 -0.93
C SER A 237 7.45 -23.00 -0.56
N SER A 238 6.70 -21.98 -0.18
CA SER A 238 5.30 -22.09 0.28
C SER A 238 4.49 -20.84 -0.08
N PRO A 239 3.14 -20.96 -0.16
CA PRO A 239 2.25 -19.82 -0.30
C PRO A 239 2.45 -18.72 0.76
N GLU A 240 2.74 -19.11 2.01
CA GLU A 240 3.00 -18.20 3.11
C GLU A 240 4.31 -17.43 2.89
N GLU A 241 5.37 -18.10 2.45
CA GLU A 241 6.64 -17.44 2.11
C GLU A 241 6.49 -16.51 0.91
N PHE A 242 5.72 -16.93 -0.12
CA PHE A 242 5.40 -16.07 -1.25
C PHE A 242 4.72 -14.78 -0.79
N VAL A 243 3.64 -14.88 0.00
CA VAL A 243 2.90 -13.73 0.51
C VAL A 243 3.77 -12.84 1.41
N LEU A 244 4.61 -13.45 2.25
CA LEU A 244 5.55 -12.73 3.11
C LEU A 244 6.54 -11.89 2.29
N LEU A 245 7.23 -12.51 1.32
CA LEU A 245 8.18 -11.83 0.45
C LEU A 245 7.51 -10.78 -0.42
N HIS A 246 6.31 -11.05 -0.92
CA HIS A 246 5.55 -10.10 -1.72
C HIS A 246 5.11 -8.88 -0.89
N ARG A 247 4.73 -9.09 0.37
CA ARG A 247 4.44 -8.01 1.30
C ARG A 247 5.70 -7.23 1.68
N GLN A 248 6.83 -7.89 1.90
CA GLN A 248 8.12 -7.22 2.13
C GLN A 248 8.53 -6.37 0.92
N ALA A 249 8.33 -6.89 -0.31
CA ALA A 249 8.58 -6.13 -1.53
C ALA A 249 7.70 -4.88 -1.61
N LEU A 250 6.39 -5.01 -1.33
CA LEU A 250 5.45 -3.87 -1.31
C LEU A 250 5.86 -2.80 -0.29
N GLU A 251 6.37 -3.20 0.88
CA GLU A 251 6.80 -2.28 1.94
C GLU A 251 8.26 -1.80 1.81
N SER A 252 8.98 -2.24 0.77
CA SER A 252 10.37 -1.87 0.52
C SER A 252 10.54 -0.38 0.21
N ASP A 253 11.74 0.14 0.45
CA ASP A 253 12.08 1.53 0.11
C ASP A 253 12.04 1.81 -1.40
N LEU A 254 12.33 0.80 -2.23
CA LEU A 254 12.25 0.89 -3.69
C LEU A 254 10.82 1.14 -4.16
N VAL A 255 9.84 0.48 -3.55
CA VAL A 255 8.43 0.73 -3.82
C VAL A 255 8.01 2.07 -3.22
N SER A 256 8.38 2.34 -1.97
CA SER A 256 7.96 3.57 -1.28
C SER A 256 8.38 4.86 -1.97
N CYS A 257 9.53 4.90 -2.64
CA CYS A 257 9.97 6.10 -3.36
C CYS A 257 9.29 6.30 -4.72
N GLN A 258 8.55 5.31 -5.23
CA GLN A 258 7.89 5.37 -6.55
C GLN A 258 6.38 5.15 -6.53
N LEU A 259 5.81 4.63 -5.43
CA LEU A 259 4.40 4.24 -5.36
C LEU A 259 3.42 5.39 -5.68
N ASN A 260 3.80 6.64 -5.36
CA ASN A 260 3.02 7.82 -5.73
C ASN A 260 2.80 7.93 -7.25
N GLN A 261 3.74 7.46 -8.07
CA GLN A 261 3.61 7.49 -9.53
C GLN A 261 2.61 6.46 -10.05
N TRP A 262 2.50 5.30 -9.39
CA TRP A 262 1.45 4.33 -9.71
C TRP A 262 0.07 4.86 -9.27
N ILE A 263 0.02 5.51 -8.10
CA ILE A 263 -1.18 6.20 -7.64
C ILE A 263 -1.62 7.27 -8.65
N ASP A 264 -0.68 8.00 -9.28
CA ASP A 264 -1.00 8.97 -10.33
C ASP A 264 -1.71 8.34 -11.55
N LEU A 265 -1.34 7.10 -11.92
CA LEU A 265 -1.95 6.36 -13.02
C LEU A 265 -3.38 5.90 -12.69
N ILE A 266 -3.58 5.38 -11.48
CA ILE A 266 -4.84 4.71 -11.11
C ILE A 266 -5.86 5.67 -10.50
N PHE A 267 -5.42 6.60 -9.64
CA PHE A 267 -6.29 7.49 -8.88
C PHE A 267 -5.99 8.99 -9.10
N GLY A 268 -4.85 9.32 -9.68
CA GLY A 268 -4.37 10.70 -9.79
C GLY A 268 -4.47 11.30 -11.19
N TYR A 269 -3.60 12.28 -11.45
CA TYR A 269 -3.72 13.15 -12.62
C TYR A 269 -3.43 12.46 -13.97
N LYS A 270 -2.76 11.30 -13.97
CA LYS A 270 -2.48 10.51 -15.19
C LYS A 270 -3.60 9.50 -15.52
N GLN A 271 -4.73 9.53 -14.81
CA GLN A 271 -5.88 8.66 -15.10
C GLN A 271 -6.64 9.08 -16.36
N LYS A 272 -6.70 10.39 -16.65
CA LYS A 272 -7.46 10.97 -17.77
C LYS A 272 -6.69 12.13 -18.44
N GLY A 273 -7.13 12.54 -19.63
CA GLY A 273 -6.61 13.71 -20.32
C GLY A 273 -5.23 13.51 -20.96
N PRO A 274 -4.53 14.60 -21.34
CA PRO A 274 -3.26 14.52 -22.06
C PRO A 274 -2.17 13.73 -21.33
N GLU A 275 -2.17 13.78 -20.00
CA GLU A 275 -1.21 13.05 -19.16
C GLU A 275 -1.44 11.54 -19.20
N ALA A 276 -2.69 11.09 -19.30
CA ALA A 276 -3.00 9.69 -19.54
C ALA A 276 -2.53 9.23 -20.92
N VAL A 277 -2.67 10.08 -21.95
CA VAL A 277 -2.16 9.78 -23.29
C VAL A 277 -0.64 9.63 -23.28
N ARG A 278 0.06 10.60 -22.67
CA ARG A 278 1.52 10.60 -22.54
C ARG A 278 2.05 9.37 -21.80
N ALA A 279 1.32 8.90 -20.80
CA ALA A 279 1.67 7.70 -20.03
C ALA A 279 1.20 6.38 -20.67
N THR A 280 0.54 6.41 -21.84
CA THR A 280 -0.09 5.23 -22.46
C THR A 280 -1.08 4.57 -21.48
N ASN A 281 -1.98 5.36 -20.89
CA ASN A 281 -2.87 4.96 -19.79
C ASN A 281 -4.36 5.27 -20.08
N VAL A 282 -4.78 5.17 -21.34
CA VAL A 282 -6.19 5.44 -21.74
C VAL A 282 -6.91 4.13 -21.97
N PHE A 283 -7.96 3.88 -21.18
CA PHE A 283 -8.84 2.72 -21.28
C PHE A 283 -10.06 3.04 -22.14
N TYR A 284 -10.84 2.02 -22.47
CA TYR A 284 -12.09 2.20 -23.19
C TYR A 284 -13.02 3.19 -22.48
N TYR A 285 -13.67 4.08 -23.24
CA TYR A 285 -14.35 5.25 -22.68
C TYR A 285 -15.45 4.92 -21.66
N LEU A 286 -16.19 3.81 -21.87
CA LEU A 286 -17.24 3.36 -20.95
C LEU A 286 -16.73 2.95 -19.56
N THR A 287 -15.43 2.70 -19.40
CA THR A 287 -14.85 2.38 -18.10
C THR A 287 -14.80 3.59 -17.17
N TYR A 288 -14.91 4.81 -17.70
CA TYR A 288 -14.78 6.03 -16.90
C TYR A 288 -16.12 6.56 -16.42
N GLU A 289 -16.17 6.95 -15.14
CA GLU A 289 -17.32 7.64 -14.56
C GLU A 289 -17.70 8.88 -15.38
N GLY A 290 -19.01 9.02 -15.65
CA GLY A 290 -19.59 10.16 -16.36
C GLY A 290 -19.44 10.14 -17.89
N ALA A 291 -18.90 9.06 -18.47
CA ALA A 291 -18.72 8.96 -19.92
C ALA A 291 -20.04 8.91 -20.71
N VAL A 292 -21.09 8.30 -20.14
CA VAL A 292 -22.42 8.23 -20.74
C VAL A 292 -23.48 8.55 -19.69
N CYS A 293 -24.43 9.41 -20.05
CA CYS A 293 -25.60 9.66 -19.22
C CYS A 293 -26.64 8.56 -19.48
N LEU A 294 -26.74 7.58 -18.59
CA LEU A 294 -27.70 6.47 -18.75
C LEU A 294 -29.17 6.96 -18.84
N LYS A 295 -29.48 8.11 -18.24
CA LYS A 295 -30.83 8.71 -18.27
C LYS A 295 -31.21 9.30 -19.62
N SER A 296 -30.24 9.59 -20.49
CA SER A 296 -30.50 10.14 -21.83
C SER A 296 -30.66 9.06 -22.91
N ILE A 297 -30.56 7.77 -22.55
CA ILE A 297 -30.73 6.66 -23.49
C ILE A 297 -32.20 6.27 -23.52
N GLU A 298 -32.86 6.50 -24.64
CA GLU A 298 -34.30 6.21 -24.82
C GLU A 298 -34.57 4.72 -25.12
N SER A 299 -33.63 4.03 -25.76
CA SER A 299 -33.79 2.61 -26.12
C SER A 299 -33.38 1.69 -24.96
N ALA A 300 -34.34 0.89 -24.48
CA ALA A 300 -34.10 -0.09 -23.42
C ALA A 300 -33.01 -1.10 -23.77
N THR A 301 -32.95 -1.56 -25.02
CA THR A 301 -31.94 -2.51 -25.49
C THR A 301 -30.53 -1.90 -25.51
N GLN A 302 -30.41 -0.62 -25.90
CA GLN A 302 -29.13 0.08 -25.87
C GLN A 302 -28.67 0.33 -24.43
N LEU A 303 -29.61 0.68 -23.54
CA LEU A 303 -29.33 0.86 -22.12
C LEU A 303 -28.80 -0.44 -21.49
N GLU A 304 -29.48 -1.56 -21.73
CA GLU A 304 -29.07 -2.88 -21.23
C GLU A 304 -27.68 -3.27 -21.76
N ALA A 305 -27.44 -3.09 -23.06
CA ALA A 305 -26.14 -3.38 -23.66
C ALA A 305 -25.00 -2.53 -23.06
N ILE A 306 -25.23 -1.24 -22.83
CA ILE A 306 -24.25 -0.34 -22.21
C ILE A 306 -24.01 -0.73 -20.74
N GLN A 307 -25.08 -1.05 -19.99
CA GLN A 307 -24.96 -1.51 -18.60
C GLN A 307 -24.18 -2.81 -18.49
N GLN A 308 -24.44 -3.77 -19.38
CA GLN A 308 -23.69 -5.02 -19.45
C GLN A 308 -22.22 -4.76 -19.78
N GLN A 309 -21.94 -3.86 -20.74
CA GLN A 309 -20.57 -3.50 -21.10
C GLN A 309 -19.80 -2.86 -19.92
N ILE A 310 -20.42 -1.92 -19.21
CA ILE A 310 -19.85 -1.26 -18.03
C ILE A 310 -19.60 -2.26 -16.89
N THR A 311 -20.48 -3.24 -16.74
CA THR A 311 -20.35 -4.26 -15.69
C THR A 311 -19.24 -5.24 -16.05
N SER A 312 -19.24 -5.81 -17.25
CA SER A 312 -18.35 -6.91 -17.61
C SER A 312 -16.93 -6.50 -17.98
N PHE A 313 -16.71 -5.28 -18.49
CA PHE A 313 -15.42 -4.85 -19.05
C PHE A 313 -14.63 -3.87 -18.18
N GLY A 314 -15.03 -3.76 -16.90
CA GLY A 314 -14.29 -3.05 -15.87
C GLY A 314 -14.66 -1.58 -15.71
N GLN A 315 -14.44 -1.09 -14.50
CA GLN A 315 -14.78 0.28 -14.10
C GLN A 315 -13.53 0.93 -13.51
N THR A 316 -13.12 2.08 -14.05
CA THR A 316 -11.99 2.86 -13.53
C THR A 316 -12.38 3.48 -12.18
N PRO A 317 -11.53 3.47 -11.13
CA PRO A 317 -11.85 4.07 -9.85
C PRO A 317 -12.04 5.58 -9.99
N VAL A 318 -12.75 6.19 -9.05
CA VAL A 318 -12.92 7.65 -9.07
C VAL A 318 -11.58 8.36 -8.88
N GLN A 319 -11.30 9.36 -9.72
CA GLN A 319 -10.09 10.18 -9.63
C GLN A 319 -10.10 11.02 -8.34
N LEU A 320 -9.10 10.80 -7.48
CA LEU A 320 -8.98 11.43 -6.17
C LEU A 320 -8.27 12.78 -6.20
N LEU A 321 -7.34 12.97 -7.13
CA LEU A 321 -6.53 14.18 -7.26
C LEU A 321 -6.25 14.53 -8.73
N ALA A 322 -6.15 15.83 -9.01
CA ALA A 322 -5.85 16.37 -10.34
C ALA A 322 -4.39 16.86 -10.46
N GLU A 323 -3.62 16.80 -9.36
CA GLU A 323 -2.21 17.16 -9.30
C GLU A 323 -1.37 15.90 -9.06
N ALA A 324 -0.04 16.04 -9.15
CA ALA A 324 0.87 14.94 -8.87
C ALA A 324 0.76 14.50 -7.40
N HIS A 325 0.68 13.19 -7.18
CA HIS A 325 0.64 12.63 -5.84
C HIS A 325 1.97 12.88 -5.11
N PRO A 326 1.95 13.44 -3.89
CA PRO A 326 3.16 13.66 -3.12
C PRO A 326 3.94 12.35 -2.90
N PRO A 327 5.28 12.35 -2.99
CA PRO A 327 6.09 11.16 -2.72
C PRO A 327 6.13 10.84 -1.22
N ARG A 328 6.36 9.56 -0.88
CA ARG A 328 6.58 9.13 0.52
C ARG A 328 7.94 9.64 1.01
N HIS A 329 8.04 10.08 2.28
CA HIS A 329 9.34 10.53 2.79
C HIS A 329 10.31 9.35 2.96
N SER A 330 11.58 9.61 2.64
CA SER A 330 12.65 8.66 2.93
C SER A 330 12.87 8.55 4.44
N VAL A 331 13.31 7.37 4.91
CA VAL A 331 13.67 7.19 6.33
C VAL A 331 14.75 8.19 6.75
N MET A 332 15.72 8.45 5.85
CA MET A 332 16.80 9.41 6.06
C MET A 332 16.29 10.83 6.30
N THR A 333 15.25 11.24 5.58
CA THR A 333 14.62 12.57 5.75
C THR A 333 13.90 12.66 7.10
N MET A 334 13.29 11.57 7.56
CA MET A 334 12.52 11.56 8.81
C MET A 334 13.37 11.45 10.06
N ALA A 335 14.44 10.66 10.01
CA ALA A 335 15.32 10.40 11.14
C ALA A 335 16.78 10.49 10.70
N PRO A 336 17.29 11.71 10.42
CA PRO A 336 18.64 11.91 9.89
C PRO A 336 19.74 11.41 10.83
N LEU A 337 19.44 11.26 12.11
CA LEU A 337 20.37 10.74 13.13
C LEU A 337 20.30 9.21 13.29
N MET A 338 19.34 8.51 12.68
CA MET A 338 19.14 7.07 12.86
C MET A 338 20.36 6.23 12.44
N PHE A 339 21.10 6.71 11.46
CA PHE A 339 22.31 6.05 10.95
C PHE A 339 23.60 6.76 11.35
N ARG A 340 23.50 7.82 12.17
CA ARG A 340 24.67 8.40 12.80
C ARG A 340 25.14 7.38 13.82
N ARG A 341 26.40 6.92 13.72
CA ARG A 341 27.02 6.15 14.80
C ARG A 341 26.82 6.97 16.07
N CYS A 342 26.29 6.35 17.12
CA CYS A 342 26.37 6.93 18.44
C CYS A 342 27.87 7.10 18.69
N GLU A 343 28.37 8.33 18.61
CA GLU A 343 29.67 8.63 19.15
C GLU A 343 29.48 8.38 20.65
N ASP A 344 30.09 7.31 21.16
CA ASP A 344 30.11 7.01 22.60
C ASP A 344 30.94 8.11 23.29
N ASP A 345 30.40 9.32 23.31
CA ASP A 345 30.96 10.41 24.07
C ASP A 345 30.69 10.12 25.54
N LEU A 346 31.76 9.83 26.28
CA LEU A 346 31.72 9.76 27.74
C LEU A 346 31.29 11.13 28.28
N CYS A 347 29.98 11.31 28.43
CA CYS A 347 29.37 12.56 28.87
C CYS A 347 29.66 12.87 30.34
N MET A 348 29.73 11.82 31.19
CA MET A 348 29.92 11.97 32.63
C MET A 348 30.43 10.67 33.25
N LEU A 349 31.40 10.80 34.18
CA LEU A 349 31.87 9.70 35.00
C LEU A 349 31.38 9.92 36.43
N MET A 350 30.45 9.07 36.90
CA MET A 350 29.79 9.22 38.19
C MET A 350 30.53 8.41 39.25
N LYS A 351 30.93 9.07 40.35
CA LYS A 351 31.44 8.38 41.54
C LYS A 351 30.31 8.20 42.54
N PHE A 352 30.02 6.96 42.89
CA PHE A 352 29.06 6.65 43.95
C PHE A 352 29.73 6.75 45.32
N ILE A 353 28.98 7.24 46.31
CA ILE A 353 29.44 7.36 47.71
C ILE A 353 29.69 5.97 48.30
N SER A 354 29.00 4.96 47.78
CA SER A 354 29.10 3.56 48.20
C SER A 354 29.85 2.74 47.15
N ASN A 355 30.75 1.86 47.62
CA ASN A 355 31.35 0.81 46.81
C ASN A 355 30.38 -0.39 46.60
N SER A 356 29.16 -0.31 47.14
CA SER A 356 28.11 -1.30 46.89
C SER A 356 27.66 -1.24 45.43
N PRO A 357 27.43 -2.39 44.75
CA PRO A 357 26.97 -2.43 43.38
C PRO A 357 25.68 -1.62 43.18
N VAL A 358 25.62 -0.86 42.08
CA VAL A 358 24.39 -0.20 41.64
C VAL A 358 23.45 -1.26 41.07
N VAL A 359 22.27 -1.40 41.67
CA VAL A 359 21.26 -2.39 41.27
C VAL A 359 20.14 -1.78 40.44
N PHE A 360 20.01 -0.45 40.45
CA PHE A 360 19.01 0.26 39.66
C PHE A 360 19.55 1.62 39.21
N LEU A 361 19.28 1.96 37.96
CA LEU A 361 19.63 3.25 37.38
C LEU A 361 18.47 3.74 36.49
N ALA A 362 18.02 4.96 36.68
CA ALA A 362 16.98 5.58 35.87
C ALA A 362 17.35 7.03 35.56
N ALA A 363 17.22 7.40 34.28
CA ALA A 363 17.40 8.77 33.83
C ALA A 363 16.04 9.46 33.68
N ASN A 364 15.92 10.66 34.25
CA ASN A 364 14.76 11.52 34.09
C ASN A 364 15.18 12.76 33.27
N THR A 365 14.89 12.70 31.97
CA THR A 365 15.38 13.66 30.96
C THR A 365 14.25 14.40 30.24
N PHE A 366 13.04 14.46 30.82
CA PHE A 366 11.94 15.22 30.22
C PHE A 366 12.35 16.68 29.98
N GLN A 367 12.07 17.19 28.78
CA GLN A 367 12.45 18.55 28.36
C GLN A 367 11.84 19.67 29.22
N GLN A 368 10.80 19.37 29.98
CA GLN A 368 10.14 20.30 30.90
C GLN A 368 10.84 20.38 32.27
N LEU A 369 11.79 19.49 32.55
CA LEU A 369 12.52 19.48 33.82
C LEU A 369 13.67 20.49 33.78
N PRO A 370 13.78 21.39 34.77
CA PRO A 370 14.84 22.39 34.80
C PRO A 370 16.24 21.78 35.00
N GLN A 371 16.32 20.60 35.64
CA GLN A 371 17.55 19.84 35.85
C GLN A 371 17.30 18.36 35.55
N PRO A 372 17.68 17.86 34.36
CA PRO A 372 17.71 16.44 34.07
C PRO A 372 18.51 15.69 35.14
N THR A 373 18.06 14.52 35.54
CA THR A 373 18.61 13.85 36.73
C THR A 373 18.73 12.35 36.51
N VAL A 374 19.82 11.76 36.98
CA VAL A 374 20.00 10.31 37.04
C VAL A 374 19.86 9.86 38.49
N VAL A 375 18.93 8.94 38.73
CA VAL A 375 18.72 8.29 40.01
C VAL A 375 19.40 6.92 39.97
N SER A 376 20.19 6.64 41.00
CA SER A 376 20.81 5.33 41.20
C SER A 376 20.50 4.78 42.58
N ILE A 377 20.26 3.48 42.65
CA ILE A 377 20.07 2.75 43.91
C ILE A 377 21.14 1.67 44.01
N ALA A 378 21.92 1.71 45.09
CA ALA A 378 22.89 0.68 45.39
C ALA A 378 22.25 -0.47 46.19
N GLN A 379 22.87 -1.66 46.16
CA GLN A 379 22.37 -2.84 46.85
C GLN A 379 22.22 -2.64 48.37
N ASN A 380 23.07 -1.79 48.96
CA ASN A 380 22.96 -1.39 50.37
C ASN A 380 21.91 -0.30 50.63
N LEU A 381 20.96 -0.09 49.70
CA LEU A 381 19.87 0.88 49.79
C LEU A 381 20.34 2.34 49.87
N VAL A 382 21.54 2.64 49.37
CA VAL A 382 21.99 4.02 49.19
C VAL A 382 21.38 4.59 47.91
N PHE A 383 20.64 5.68 48.06
CA PHE A 383 20.08 6.45 46.96
C PHE A 383 21.03 7.59 46.62
N ALA A 384 21.39 7.72 45.35
CA ALA A 384 22.10 8.89 44.87
C ALA A 384 21.31 9.53 43.72
N LEU A 385 21.21 10.86 43.80
CA LEU A 385 20.52 11.69 42.83
C LEU A 385 21.56 12.62 42.21
N ASN A 386 21.86 12.39 40.94
CA ASN A 386 22.92 13.09 40.23
C ASN A 386 22.26 14.00 39.21
N ARG A 387 22.37 15.30 39.44
CA ARG A 387 21.77 16.31 38.58
C ARG A 387 22.74 16.67 37.48
N TRP A 388 22.19 16.82 36.28
CA TRP A 388 22.94 17.31 35.15
C TRP A 388 23.20 18.81 35.31
N ASP A 389 24.47 19.20 35.25
CA ASP A 389 24.86 20.60 35.24
C ASP A 389 24.86 21.13 33.80
N ASN A 390 23.81 21.87 33.46
CA ASN A 390 23.65 22.50 32.15
C ASN A 390 24.69 23.61 31.87
N SER A 391 25.49 24.03 32.85
CA SER A 391 26.56 25.01 32.66
C SER A 391 27.88 24.40 32.16
N TYR A 392 27.96 23.06 32.11
CA TYR A 392 29.15 22.37 31.63
C TYR A 392 29.32 22.55 30.11
N THR A 393 30.30 23.38 29.74
CA THR A 393 30.79 23.54 28.37
C THR A 393 32.10 22.79 28.22
N TYR A 394 32.15 21.80 27.32
CA TYR A 394 33.37 21.10 26.97
C TYR A 394 34.40 22.10 26.44
N GLY A 395 35.52 22.27 27.16
CA GLY A 395 36.67 23.08 26.72
C GLY A 395 37.03 24.32 27.55
N SER A 396 36.37 24.65 28.67
CA SER A 396 36.69 25.87 29.44
C SER A 396 37.51 25.69 30.71
N VAL A 397 37.84 24.46 31.15
CA VAL A 397 38.74 24.24 32.30
C VAL A 397 39.69 23.07 32.04
N THR A 398 40.95 23.39 31.71
CA THR A 398 42.08 22.46 31.79
C THR A 398 42.37 22.18 33.26
N ARG A 399 41.66 21.22 33.87
CA ARG A 399 42.18 20.53 35.06
C ARG A 399 42.82 19.23 34.59
N GLY A 400 44.14 19.25 34.59
CA GLY A 400 44.98 18.16 34.14
C GLY A 400 44.65 16.84 34.84
N ALA A 401 44.61 15.77 34.05
CA ALA A 401 44.67 14.42 34.53
C ALA A 401 45.94 14.21 35.37
N LEU A 402 45.80 13.42 36.44
CA LEU A 402 46.86 12.84 37.29
C LEU A 402 47.59 13.81 38.21
N CYS A 403 47.13 13.88 39.47
CA CYS A 403 48.03 14.03 40.60
C CYS A 403 47.59 13.07 41.72
N MET A 404 48.20 11.87 41.71
CA MET A 404 48.31 11.00 42.88
C MET A 404 49.58 11.42 43.62
N SER A 405 49.44 12.21 44.68
CA SER A 405 50.46 12.31 45.74
C SER A 405 49.80 12.86 47.01
N GLY A 406 50.01 12.14 48.11
CA GLY A 406 49.37 12.36 49.40
C GLY A 406 49.84 13.57 50.21
N ASP A 407 49.16 13.69 51.34
CA ASP A 407 49.43 14.47 52.55
C ASP A 407 49.38 16.00 52.47
N LYS A 408 48.29 16.58 53.01
CA LYS A 408 48.32 17.22 54.34
C LYS A 408 46.92 17.52 54.89
N ALA A 409 46.86 17.53 56.22
CA ALA A 409 45.71 17.52 57.12
C ALA A 409 45.01 18.88 57.32
N GLY A 410 43.80 18.80 57.91
CA GLY A 410 43.05 19.88 58.59
C GLY A 410 42.15 20.68 57.63
N GLU A 411 40.87 20.95 57.89
CA GLU A 411 40.13 21.06 59.15
C GLU A 411 38.69 20.58 58.99
N ILE A 412 38.18 20.05 60.09
CA ILE A 412 36.78 19.77 60.39
C ILE A 412 36.10 21.11 60.65
N ASP A 413 34.90 21.33 60.10
CA ASP A 413 33.90 22.12 60.80
C ASP A 413 32.51 21.48 60.68
N ASN A 414 31.95 21.22 61.85
CA ASN A 414 30.64 20.63 62.11
C ASN A 414 29.62 21.73 62.45
N ALA A 415 28.34 21.36 62.31
CA ALA A 415 27.14 21.97 62.88
C ALA A 415 26.62 23.24 62.15
N THR A 416 25.34 23.33 61.78
CA THR A 416 24.11 22.87 62.46
C THR A 416 23.07 22.32 61.49
#